data_AF-A0A5C4S8L5-F1
#
_entry.id   AF-A0A5C4S8L5-F1
#
_cell.length_a   1.000
_cell.length_b   1.000
_cell.length_c   1.000
_cell.angle_alpha   90.00
_cell.angle_beta   90.00
_cell.angle_gamma   90.00
#
_symmetry.space_group_name_H-M   'P 1'
#
loop_
_entity.id
_entity.type
_entity.pdbx_description
1 polymer ?
#
loop_
_entity_poly.entity_id
_entity_poly.type
_entity_poly.pdbx_seq_one_letter_code
_entity_poly.pdbx_strand_id
1 'polypeptide(L)'
;YGSDKPDLRFDLKFIDVIDIFTKSNNEIFANIAKDTKKNRIKAIRVPKGDTIFSKRQMQRFEEFVRKFGAQGLAFIQVKKDGLKGPLCKFFSEEDLNELSKR
;
A
#
# COMPACT_ATOMS: atom_id res chain seq x y z
N TYR A 1 9.63 0.89 10.12
CA TYR A 1 10.37 -0.02 9.24
C TYR A 1 9.93 -1.48 9.32
N GLY A 2 9.21 -1.92 10.36
CA GLY A 2 8.71 -3.30 10.43
C GLY A 2 9.78 -4.34 10.75
N SER A 3 10.89 -3.89 11.31
CA SER A 3 11.93 -4.72 11.90
C SER A 3 12.41 -4.01 13.18
N ASP A 4 12.79 -4.81 14.17
CA ASP A 4 13.49 -4.41 15.39
C ASP A 4 14.90 -3.88 15.10
N LYS A 5 15.48 -4.25 13.95
CA LYS A 5 16.82 -3.86 13.48
C LYS A 5 16.72 -3.19 12.10
N PRO A 6 16.18 -1.97 12.02
CA PRO A 6 15.97 -1.31 10.74
C PRO A 6 17.29 -0.91 10.08
N ASP A 7 17.37 -1.11 8.76
CA ASP A 7 18.44 -0.53 7.95
C ASP A 7 18.11 0.92 7.59
N LEU A 8 18.78 1.86 8.25
CA LEU A 8 18.51 3.31 8.10
C LEU A 8 19.10 3.91 6.82
N ARG A 9 19.86 3.14 6.04
CA ARG A 9 20.39 3.62 4.75
C ARG A 9 19.29 3.78 3.70
N PHE A 10 18.19 3.04 3.86
CA PHE A 10 17.04 3.10 2.97
C PHE A 10 15.90 3.84 3.66
N ASP A 11 15.60 5.06 3.21
CA ASP A 11 14.50 5.88 3.76
C ASP A 11 13.13 5.45 3.22
N LEU A 12 12.80 4.17 3.38
CA LEU A 12 11.55 3.55 2.95
C LEU A 12 10.75 3.11 4.19
N LYS A 13 10.19 4.10 4.90
CA LYS A 13 9.39 3.86 6.10
C LYS A 13 8.01 3.29 5.72
N PHE A 14 7.49 2.44 6.60
CA PHE A 14 6.07 2.12 6.59
C PHE A 14 5.27 3.32 7.08
N ILE A 15 4.22 3.66 6.36
CA ILE A 15 3.27 4.71 6.70
C ILE A 15 1.94 4.06 7.03
N ASP A 16 1.31 4.45 8.14
CA ASP A 16 0.00 3.93 8.51
C ASP A 16 -1.10 4.59 7.68
N VAL A 17 -1.98 3.76 7.13
CA VAL A 17 -3.07 4.18 6.25
C VAL A 17 -4.40 3.52 6.60
N ILE A 18 -4.47 2.78 7.71
CA ILE A 18 -5.66 1.97 8.06
C ILE A 18 -6.95 2.78 8.15
N ASP A 19 -6.86 4.02 8.61
CA ASP A 19 -7.97 4.95 8.74
C ASP A 19 -8.60 5.31 7.38
N ILE A 20 -7.82 5.47 6.31
CA ILE A 20 -8.36 5.69 4.96
C ILE A 20 -9.12 4.43 4.49
N PHE A 21 -8.61 3.26 4.81
CA PHE A 21 -9.22 1.99 4.42
C PHE A 21 -10.49 1.64 5.22
N THR A 22 -10.78 2.32 6.33
CA THR A 22 -12.08 2.19 7.03
C THR A 22 -13.25 2.62 6.15
N LYS A 23 -13.01 3.52 5.19
CA LYS A 23 -14.01 4.06 4.25
C LYS A 23 -14.00 3.34 2.89
N SER A 24 -13.09 2.38 2.69
CA SER A 24 -12.95 1.71 1.40
C SER A 24 -14.11 0.76 1.12
N ASN A 25 -14.53 0.70 -0.15
CA ASN A 25 -15.49 -0.30 -0.63
C ASN A 25 -14.85 -1.67 -0.90
N ASN A 26 -13.56 -1.85 -0.59
CA ASN A 26 -12.91 -3.15 -0.69
C ASN A 26 -13.15 -3.96 0.60
N GLU A 27 -13.98 -4.99 0.52
CA GLU A 27 -14.38 -5.78 1.70
C GLU A 27 -13.21 -6.35 2.50
N ILE A 28 -12.14 -6.82 1.83
CA ILE A 28 -10.98 -7.40 2.50
C ILE A 28 -10.33 -6.34 3.41
N PHE A 29 -10.03 -5.17 2.85
CA PHE A 29 -9.39 -4.11 3.63
C PHE A 29 -10.34 -3.45 4.63
N ALA A 30 -11.60 -3.23 4.26
CA ALA A 30 -12.61 -2.66 5.15
C ALA A 30 -12.81 -3.55 6.39
N ASN A 31 -12.86 -4.88 6.21
CA ASN A 31 -12.97 -5.81 7.32
C ASN A 31 -11.75 -5.79 8.24
N ILE A 32 -10.53 -5.71 7.68
CA ILE A 32 -9.30 -5.54 8.47
C ILE A 32 -9.34 -4.22 9.25
N ALA A 33 -9.81 -3.15 8.60
CA ALA A 33 -9.85 -1.80 9.17
C ALA A 33 -10.89 -1.63 10.30
N LYS A 34 -11.86 -2.54 10.47
CA LYS A 34 -12.84 -2.49 11.57
C LYS A 34 -12.21 -2.54 12.97
N ASP A 35 -11.08 -3.24 13.12
CA ASP A 35 -10.33 -3.29 14.38
C ASP A 35 -8.97 -2.60 14.21
N THR A 36 -8.98 -1.26 14.19
CA THR A 36 -7.76 -0.45 14.08
C THR A 36 -6.81 -0.61 15.26
N LYS A 37 -7.28 -1.15 16.40
CA LYS A 37 -6.44 -1.39 17.57
C LYS A 37 -5.56 -2.62 17.36
N LYS A 38 -6.12 -3.72 16.83
CA LYS A 38 -5.39 -4.97 16.60
C LYS A 38 -4.75 -5.08 15.23
N ASN A 39 -5.34 -4.45 14.22
CA ASN A 39 -4.89 -4.57 12.83
C ASN A 39 -4.12 -3.34 12.37
N ARG A 40 -3.34 -3.50 11.29
CA ARG A 40 -2.61 -2.42 10.63
C ARG A 40 -2.74 -2.58 9.13
N ILE A 41 -2.89 -1.46 8.42
CA ILE A 41 -2.69 -1.39 6.98
C ILE A 41 -1.60 -0.35 6.77
N LYS A 42 -0.47 -0.79 6.21
CA LYS A 42 0.71 0.04 6.05
C LYS A 42 1.11 0.10 4.58
N ALA A 43 1.48 1.29 4.12
CA ALA A 43 2.00 1.52 2.80
C ALA A 43 3.52 1.76 2.86
N ILE A 44 4.23 1.42 1.80
CA ILE A 44 5.60 1.89 1.54
C ILE A 44 5.51 2.75 0.29
N ARG A 45 5.87 4.03 0.42
CA ARG A 45 6.05 4.91 -0.73
C ARG A 45 7.42 4.65 -1.34
N VAL A 46 7.46 4.21 -2.59
CA VAL A 46 8.70 4.09 -3.35
C VAL A 46 8.85 5.27 -4.32
N PRO A 47 9.77 6.22 -4.07
CA PRO A 47 10.01 7.33 -4.98
C PRO A 47 10.34 6.83 -6.38
N LYS A 48 9.67 7.40 -7.40
CA LYS A 48 9.83 7.00 -8.81
C LYS A 48 9.51 5.52 -9.10
N GLY A 49 8.78 4.83 -8.21
CA GLY A 49 8.46 3.41 -8.36
C GLY A 49 7.77 3.07 -9.69
N ASP A 50 6.86 3.93 -10.18
CA ASP A 50 6.15 3.72 -11.46
C ASP A 50 7.08 3.72 -12.69
N THR A 51 8.24 4.39 -12.60
CA THR A 51 9.21 4.43 -13.71
C THR A 51 10.28 3.34 -13.59
N ILE A 52 10.44 2.75 -12.40
CA ILE A 52 11.49 1.76 -12.11
C ILE A 52 10.95 0.34 -12.22
N PHE A 53 9.72 0.11 -11.76
CA PHE A 53 9.16 -1.23 -11.66
C PHE A 53 8.18 -1.53 -12.80
N SER A 54 8.52 -2.56 -13.56
CA SER A 54 7.62 -3.21 -14.50
C SER A 54 6.53 -4.01 -13.79
N LYS A 55 5.44 -4.33 -14.52
CA LYS A 55 4.40 -5.25 -14.03
C LYS A 55 4.97 -6.62 -13.59
N ARG A 56 6.00 -7.11 -14.28
CA ARG A 56 6.68 -8.36 -13.93
C ARG A 56 7.43 -8.27 -12.60
N GLN A 57 8.03 -7.12 -12.29
CA GLN A 57 8.65 -6.90 -10.97
C GLN A 57 7.59 -6.84 -9.87
N MET A 58 6.44 -6.22 -10.12
CA MET A 58 5.33 -6.23 -9.15
C MET A 58 4.84 -7.64 -8.82
N GLN A 59 4.73 -8.52 -9.83
CA GLN A 59 4.40 -9.94 -9.61
C GLN A 59 5.46 -10.64 -8.74
N ARG A 60 6.75 -10.41 -9.01
CA ARG A 60 7.83 -10.96 -8.18
C ARG A 60 7.79 -10.46 -6.73
N PHE A 61 7.40 -9.20 -6.51
CA PHE A 61 7.23 -8.67 -5.16
C PHE A 61 6.06 -9.32 -4.44
N GLU A 62 4.95 -9.56 -5.14
CA GLU A 62 3.82 -10.31 -4.59
C GLU A 62 4.23 -11.74 -4.21
N GLU A 63 4.92 -12.45 -5.10
CA GLU A 63 5.47 -13.78 -4.82
C GLU A 63 6.44 -13.77 -3.62
N PHE A 64 7.25 -12.72 -3.49
CA PHE A 64 8.18 -12.57 -2.39
C PHE A 64 7.45 -12.42 -1.05
N VAL A 65 6.48 -11.50 -0.93
CA VAL A 65 5.77 -11.27 0.34
C VAL A 65 4.90 -12.46 0.75
N ARG A 66 4.40 -13.25 -0.22
CA ARG A 66 3.66 -14.50 0.05
C ARG A 66 4.49 -15.52 0.83
N LYS A 67 5.82 -15.55 0.65
CA LYS A 67 6.72 -16.42 1.43
C LYS A 67 6.74 -16.07 2.93
N PHE A 68 6.29 -14.87 3.29
CA PHE A 68 6.19 -14.38 4.66
C PHE A 68 4.74 -14.40 5.19
N GLY A 69 3.82 -15.09 4.51
CA GLY A 69 2.44 -15.29 4.96
C GLY A 69 1.44 -14.24 4.46
N ALA A 70 1.86 -13.28 3.62
CA ALA A 70 0.91 -12.37 2.97
C ALA A 70 0.03 -13.13 1.96
N GLN A 71 -1.25 -12.77 1.86
CA GLN A 71 -2.15 -13.35 0.85
C GLN A 71 -2.00 -12.71 -0.55
N GLY A 72 -1.41 -11.51 -0.59
CA GLY A 72 -1.16 -10.76 -1.81
C GLY A 72 -0.44 -9.44 -1.52
N LEU A 73 -0.20 -8.67 -2.58
CA LEU A 73 0.42 -7.35 -2.50
C LEU A 73 -0.41 -6.34 -3.28
N ALA A 74 -1.13 -5.49 -2.56
CA ALA A 74 -1.81 -4.35 -3.15
C ALA A 74 -0.80 -3.25 -3.51
N PHE A 75 -0.99 -2.63 -4.68
CA PHE A 75 -0.19 -1.49 -5.10
C PHE A 75 -1.03 -0.45 -5.84
N ILE A 76 -0.56 0.79 -5.80
CA ILE A 76 -1.09 1.93 -6.55
C ILE A 76 0.09 2.57 -7.27
N GLN A 77 -0.08 2.84 -8.55
CA GLN A 77 0.88 3.54 -9.40
C GLN A 77 0.57 5.03 -9.38
N VAL A 78 1.58 5.85 -9.11
CA VAL A 78 1.48 7.31 -9.17
C VAL A 78 1.93 7.75 -10.56
N LYS A 79 0.99 8.18 -11.40
CA LYS A 79 1.28 8.71 -12.75
C LYS A 79 1.06 10.22 -12.78
N LYS A 80 1.50 10.86 -13.87
CA LYS A 80 1.24 12.29 -14.11
C LYS A 80 -0.26 12.60 -14.13
N ASP A 81 -1.06 11.68 -14.67
CA ASP A 81 -2.52 11.82 -14.79
C ASP A 81 -3.28 11.35 -13.53
N GLY A 82 -2.57 11.10 -12.41
CA GLY A 82 -3.16 10.65 -11.15
C GLY A 82 -2.83 9.20 -10.75
N LEU A 83 -3.53 8.73 -9.72
CA LEU A 83 -3.35 7.39 -9.17
C LEU A 83 -4.02 6.34 -10.07
N LYS A 84 -3.28 5.27 -10.41
CA LYS A 84 -3.78 4.15 -11.20
C LYS A 84 -3.54 2.84 -10.47
N GLY A 85 -4.49 1.91 -10.57
CA GLY A 85 -4.33 0.57 -10.02
C GLY A 85 -5.66 -0.09 -9.68
N PRO A 86 -5.64 -1.40 -9.40
CA PRO A 86 -6.86 -2.16 -9.12
C PRO A 86 -7.55 -1.71 -7.82
N LEU A 87 -6.80 -1.07 -6.91
CA LEU A 87 -7.36 -0.55 -5.67
C LEU A 87 -8.12 0.77 -5.85
N CYS A 88 -7.77 1.59 -6.85
CA CYS A 88 -8.27 2.97 -6.95
C CYS A 88 -9.80 3.04 -7.06
N LYS A 89 -10.42 2.05 -7.71
CA LYS A 89 -11.88 1.95 -7.86
C LYS A 89 -12.66 1.74 -6.55
N PHE A 90 -11.97 1.40 -5.46
CA PHE A 90 -12.59 1.15 -4.16
C PHE A 90 -12.49 2.35 -3.20
N PHE A 91 -12.05 3.50 -3.70
CA PHE A 91 -11.87 4.73 -2.93
C PHE A 91 -12.59 5.89 -3.62
N SER A 92 -13.00 6.86 -2.81
CA SER A 92 -13.40 8.18 -3.29
C SER A 92 -12.18 8.97 -3.79
N GLU A 93 -12.40 10.04 -4.56
CA GLU A 93 -11.30 10.93 -4.97
C GLU A 93 -10.67 11.62 -3.76
N GLU A 94 -11.46 11.96 -2.74
CA GLU A 94 -10.99 12.54 -1.49
C GLU A 94 -10.04 11.60 -0.75
N ASP A 95 -10.40 10.32 -0.61
CA ASP A 95 -9.56 9.32 0.06
C ASP A 95 -8.27 9.03 -0.72
N LEU A 96 -8.35 9.02 -2.07
CA LEU A 96 -7.17 8.88 -2.92
C LEU A 96 -6.22 10.08 -2.80
N ASN A 97 -6.77 11.29 -2.73
CA ASN A 97 -6.00 12.50 -2.49
C ASN A 97 -5.34 12.48 -1.11
N GLU A 98 -6.06 12.04 -0.08
CA GLU A 98 -5.51 11.89 1.27
C GLU A 98 -4.37 10.86 1.30
N LEU A 99 -4.55 9.71 0.63
CA LEU A 99 -3.52 8.68 0.51
C LEU A 99 -2.27 9.21 -0.21
N SER A 100 -2.43 10.07 -1.22
CA SER A 100 -1.31 10.64 -1.98
C SER A 100 -0.44 11.62 -1.18
N LYS A 101 -0.99 12.22 -0.11
CA LYS A 101 -0.31 13.20 0.74
C LYS A 101 0.57 12.55 1.81
N ARG A 102 0.39 11.25 2.05
CA ARG A 102 1.14 10.46 3.03
C ARG A 102 2.43 9.92 2.43
#